data_AF-A0A0D9YI19-F1
#
_entry.id   AF-A0A0D9YI19-F1
#
_cell.length_a   1.000
_cell.length_b   1.000
_cell.length_c   1.000
_cell.angle_alpha   90.00
_cell.angle_beta   90.00
_cell.angle_gamma   90.00
#
_symmetry.space_group_name_H-M   'P 1'
#
loop_
_entity.id
_entity.type
_entity.pdbx_description
1 polymer ?
#
loop_
_entity_poly.entity_id
_entity_poly.type
_entity_poly.pdbx_seq_one_letter_code
_entity_poly.pdbx_strand_id
1 'polypeptide(L)'
;MESSEQCALLPEAEPSTGSKSGGRGGWPAAFFLLAAVFAERVGFNGVQGNLIMYLTGQLGMSTAAAAAGVNAWGGTAFMLPLLGALAADSWIGRHRAVVASGVLYLLVVTMVNKLFGVGQSLGMLTVSSMVAPPQATMVCQDTAAVCSSPAAAPAGRVAFCYVALYLLALGQGFHRPCVQAMGADQFSESNPGGLASRSSFFNWINFAVSCGYVLSTAGISYVQDKVSWGIGFGACWAMMLVSLFVFLLGTGTYRPEQPRTFAETRRGDAMDDTAR
;
A
#
# COMPACT_ATOMS: atom_id res chain seq x y z
N MET A 1 -54.61 47.12 -26.54
CA MET A 1 -54.90 47.02 -25.10
C MET A 1 -54.36 45.67 -24.65
N GLU A 2 -53.06 45.55 -24.38
CA GLU A 2 -52.40 45.94 -23.10
C GLU A 2 -53.13 45.28 -21.93
N SER A 3 -52.54 44.35 -21.18
CA SER A 3 -51.29 44.44 -20.40
C SER A 3 -50.49 43.13 -20.54
N SER A 4 -49.19 43.04 -20.83
CA SER A 4 -47.99 43.71 -20.30
C SER A 4 -47.59 43.26 -18.88
N GLU A 5 -46.30 42.89 -18.76
CA GLU A 5 -45.44 42.72 -17.58
C GLU A 5 -45.41 41.33 -16.88
N GLN A 6 -44.29 40.70 -16.50
CA GLN A 6 -42.85 40.81 -16.80
C GLN A 6 -42.14 39.65 -16.04
N CYS A 7 -40.95 39.26 -16.50
CA CYS A 7 -39.82 38.81 -15.69
C CYS A 7 -39.88 37.50 -14.87
N ALA A 8 -39.34 36.43 -15.45
CA ALA A 8 -38.13 35.78 -14.90
C ALA A 8 -37.45 34.97 -16.02
N LEU A 9 -36.66 35.68 -16.84
CA LEU A 9 -35.59 35.07 -17.63
C LEU A 9 -34.65 34.38 -16.63
N LEU A 10 -34.63 33.04 -16.64
CA LEU A 10 -33.54 32.30 -16.02
C LEU A 10 -32.25 32.78 -16.68
N PRO A 11 -31.21 33.14 -15.91
CA PRO A 11 -29.96 33.58 -16.51
C PRO A 11 -29.45 32.46 -17.43
N GLU A 12 -29.22 32.78 -18.69
CA GLU A 12 -28.41 31.92 -19.53
C GLU A 12 -27.12 31.62 -18.76
N ALA A 13 -26.78 30.33 -18.69
CA ALA A 13 -25.52 29.91 -18.12
C ALA A 13 -24.41 30.63 -18.89
N GLU A 14 -23.85 31.66 -18.27
CA GLU A 14 -22.61 32.31 -18.69
C GLU A 14 -21.65 31.22 -19.15
N PRO A 15 -21.11 31.29 -20.39
CA PRO A 15 -20.13 30.32 -20.84
C PRO A 15 -18.98 30.44 -19.86
N SER A 16 -18.80 29.39 -19.04
CA SER A 16 -17.83 29.37 -17.95
C SER A 16 -16.53 29.92 -18.48
N THR A 17 -16.22 31.14 -18.06
CA THR A 17 -15.04 31.87 -18.48
C THR A 17 -13.88 30.92 -18.32
N GLY A 18 -13.15 30.71 -19.41
CA GLY A 18 -12.06 29.77 -19.49
C GLY A 18 -11.03 30.06 -18.40
N SER A 19 -11.22 29.43 -17.24
CA SER A 19 -10.17 29.25 -16.26
C SER A 19 -9.14 28.40 -16.98
N LYS A 20 -8.09 29.04 -17.49
CA LYS A 20 -6.84 28.35 -17.84
C LYS A 20 -6.51 27.44 -16.66
N SER A 21 -6.80 26.15 -16.81
CA SER A 21 -6.59 25.19 -15.74
C SER A 21 -5.09 25.16 -15.48
N GLY A 22 -4.67 25.64 -14.31
CA GLY A 22 -3.31 25.42 -13.83
C GLY A 22 -3.05 23.92 -13.92
N GLY A 23 -2.06 23.52 -14.72
CA GLY A 23 -1.85 22.16 -15.21
C GLY A 23 -1.59 21.13 -14.11
N ARG A 24 -2.67 20.59 -13.53
CA ARG A 24 -2.64 19.47 -12.57
C ARG A 24 -3.29 18.23 -13.20
N GLY A 25 -2.73 17.06 -12.90
CA GLY A 25 -3.11 15.77 -13.45
C GLY A 25 -2.30 15.33 -14.67
N GLY A 26 -2.83 14.34 -15.40
CA GLY A 26 -2.17 13.73 -16.54
C GLY A 26 -0.95 12.88 -16.18
N TRP A 27 -0.08 12.65 -17.16
CA TRP A 27 1.08 11.77 -17.04
C TRP A 27 2.09 12.15 -15.96
N PRO A 28 2.41 13.43 -15.70
CA PRO A 28 3.33 13.79 -14.60
C PRO A 28 2.85 13.25 -13.24
N ALA A 29 1.57 13.43 -12.94
CA ALA A 29 0.94 12.86 -11.74
C ALA A 29 0.94 11.33 -11.77
N ALA A 30 0.61 10.75 -12.94
CA ALA A 30 0.57 9.30 -13.12
C ALA A 30 1.94 8.64 -12.88
N PHE A 31 3.05 9.26 -13.26
CA PHE A 31 4.39 8.72 -13.01
C PHE A 31 4.73 8.62 -11.51
N PHE A 32 4.39 9.64 -10.71
CA PHE A 32 4.55 9.55 -9.26
C PHE A 32 3.70 8.41 -8.68
N LEU A 33 2.46 8.26 -9.13
CA LEU A 33 1.58 7.19 -8.67
C LEU A 33 2.09 5.81 -9.10
N LEU A 34 2.57 5.65 -10.33
CA LEU A 34 3.16 4.39 -10.83
C LEU A 34 4.40 4.00 -10.03
N ALA A 35 5.30 4.96 -9.76
CA ALA A 35 6.49 4.72 -8.96
C ALA A 35 6.15 4.38 -7.50
N ALA A 36 5.16 5.06 -6.90
CA ALA A 36 4.66 4.73 -5.57
C ALA A 36 4.05 3.31 -5.52
N VAL A 37 3.22 2.94 -6.50
CA VAL A 37 2.67 1.58 -6.63
C VAL A 37 3.78 0.56 -6.75
N PHE A 38 4.75 0.77 -7.66
CA PHE A 38 5.87 -0.13 -7.85
C PHE A 38 6.64 -0.36 -6.54
N ALA A 39 7.06 0.71 -5.87
CA ALA A 39 7.86 0.61 -4.64
C ALA A 39 7.10 -0.09 -3.51
N GLU A 40 5.81 0.24 -3.36
CA GLU A 40 4.96 -0.42 -2.38
C GLU A 40 4.78 -1.91 -2.69
N ARG A 41 4.56 -2.29 -3.97
CA ARG A 41 4.44 -3.69 -4.39
C ARG A 41 5.71 -4.49 -4.09
N VAL A 42 6.88 -3.92 -4.33
CA VAL A 42 8.17 -4.55 -3.99
C VAL A 42 8.24 -4.82 -2.49
N GLY A 43 7.93 -3.83 -1.67
CA GLY A 43 7.97 -3.98 -0.21
C GLY A 43 6.98 -5.02 0.31
N PHE A 44 5.72 -4.94 -0.11
CA PHE A 44 4.66 -5.82 0.38
C PHE A 44 4.86 -7.28 -0.05
N ASN A 45 5.17 -7.50 -1.33
CA ASN A 45 5.48 -8.84 -1.82
C ASN A 45 6.74 -9.40 -1.17
N GLY A 46 7.68 -8.55 -0.73
CA GLY A 46 8.92 -8.99 -0.10
C GLY A 46 8.68 -9.57 1.29
N VAL A 47 7.68 -9.03 1.99
CA VAL A 47 7.20 -9.62 3.24
C VAL A 47 6.43 -10.91 2.93
N GLN A 48 5.46 -10.85 2.02
CA GLN A 48 4.58 -11.98 1.71
C GLN A 48 5.33 -13.20 1.18
N GLY A 49 6.24 -12.99 0.23
CA GLY A 49 6.84 -14.04 -0.60
C GLY A 49 7.71 -15.03 0.17
N ASN A 50 8.20 -14.64 1.35
CA ASN A 50 9.06 -15.50 2.16
C ASN A 50 8.57 -15.65 3.62
N LEU A 51 7.33 -15.24 3.89
CA LEU A 51 6.81 -15.21 5.25
C LEU A 51 6.76 -16.60 5.89
N ILE A 52 6.39 -17.63 5.11
CA ILE A 52 6.31 -18.99 5.64
C ILE A 52 7.66 -19.50 6.14
N MET A 53 8.75 -19.23 5.40
CA MET A 53 10.11 -19.60 5.78
C MET A 53 10.58 -18.84 7.02
N TYR A 54 10.16 -17.58 7.18
CA TYR A 54 10.43 -16.82 8.39
C TYR A 54 9.74 -17.43 9.61
N LEU A 55 8.45 -17.75 9.50
CA LEU A 55 7.67 -18.30 10.62
C LEU A 55 8.16 -19.70 11.04
N THR A 56 8.49 -20.56 10.09
CA THR A 56 8.99 -21.92 10.39
C THR A 56 10.44 -21.91 10.86
N GLY A 57 11.30 -21.10 10.23
CA GLY A 57 12.72 -21.05 10.52
C GLY A 57 13.07 -20.20 11.74
N GLN A 58 12.70 -18.91 11.72
CA GLN A 58 13.11 -17.94 12.74
C GLN A 58 12.22 -17.95 13.98
N LEU A 59 10.92 -18.22 13.82
CA LEU A 59 9.98 -18.32 14.93
C LEU A 59 9.77 -19.76 15.44
N GLY A 60 10.27 -20.76 14.70
CA GLY A 60 10.16 -22.17 15.09
C GLY A 60 8.73 -22.69 15.08
N MET A 61 7.82 -22.08 14.32
CA MET A 61 6.44 -22.55 14.20
C MET A 61 6.38 -23.84 13.36
N SER A 62 5.42 -24.71 13.65
CA SER A 62 5.14 -25.85 12.77
C SER A 62 4.68 -25.35 11.40
N THR A 63 5.02 -26.08 10.33
CA THR A 63 4.63 -25.73 8.96
C THR A 63 3.12 -25.54 8.82
N ALA A 64 2.32 -26.35 9.51
CA ALA A 64 0.87 -26.23 9.52
C ALA A 64 0.39 -24.92 10.17
N ALA A 65 0.94 -24.55 11.34
CA ALA A 65 0.58 -23.32 12.01
C ALA A 65 1.04 -22.07 11.22
N ALA A 66 2.26 -22.11 10.67
CA ALA A 66 2.80 -21.06 9.82
C ALA A 66 1.92 -20.85 8.56
N ALA A 67 1.57 -21.94 7.86
CA ALA A 67 0.72 -21.87 6.67
C ALA A 67 -0.68 -21.31 7.00
N ALA A 68 -1.29 -21.75 8.10
CA ALA A 68 -2.58 -21.21 8.55
C ALA A 68 -2.49 -19.70 8.82
N GLY A 69 -1.43 -19.25 9.50
CA GLY A 69 -1.20 -17.83 9.77
C GLY A 69 -0.97 -17.00 8.50
N VAL A 70 -0.15 -17.50 7.56
CA VAL A 70 0.10 -16.83 6.27
C VAL A 70 -1.19 -16.72 5.45
N ASN A 71 -1.99 -17.79 5.39
CA ASN A 71 -3.26 -17.79 4.65
C ASN A 71 -4.28 -16.85 5.29
N ALA A 72 -4.39 -16.82 6.63
CA ALA A 72 -5.27 -15.91 7.34
C ALA A 72 -4.87 -14.43 7.13
N TRP A 73 -3.57 -14.14 7.20
CA TRP A 73 -3.04 -12.82 6.92
C TRP A 73 -3.27 -12.40 5.47
N GLY A 74 -2.98 -13.29 4.51
CA GLY A 74 -3.22 -13.06 3.08
C GLY A 74 -4.69 -12.78 2.78
N GLY A 75 -5.60 -13.62 3.30
CA GLY A 75 -7.04 -13.41 3.16
C GLY A 75 -7.49 -12.07 3.72
N THR A 76 -6.97 -11.67 4.88
CA THR A 76 -7.25 -10.37 5.48
C THR A 76 -6.76 -9.21 4.60
N ALA A 77 -5.55 -9.32 4.06
CA ALA A 77 -4.98 -8.32 3.15
C ALA A 77 -5.76 -8.17 1.83
N PHE A 78 -6.50 -9.20 1.40
CA PHE A 78 -7.40 -9.13 0.23
C PHE A 78 -8.78 -8.55 0.55
N MET A 79 -9.26 -8.68 1.79
CA MET A 79 -10.56 -8.15 2.21
C MET A 79 -10.50 -6.69 2.64
N LEU A 80 -9.42 -6.29 3.31
CA LEU A 80 -9.22 -4.91 3.80
C LEU A 80 -9.33 -3.81 2.74
N PRO A 81 -8.92 -4.00 1.47
CA PRO A 81 -9.15 -3.01 0.42
C PRO A 81 -10.61 -2.59 0.25
N LEU A 82 -11.57 -3.50 0.46
CA LEU A 82 -13.00 -3.17 0.39
C LEU A 82 -13.39 -2.17 1.48
N LEU A 83 -12.96 -2.44 2.71
CA LEU A 83 -13.22 -1.57 3.87
C LEU A 83 -12.46 -0.25 3.76
N GLY A 84 -11.21 -0.31 3.30
CA GLY A 84 -10.35 0.86 3.11
C GLY A 84 -10.90 1.80 2.04
N ALA A 85 -11.38 1.27 0.91
CA ALA A 85 -12.04 2.04 -0.13
C ALA A 85 -13.32 2.71 0.39
N LEU A 86 -14.19 1.95 1.06
CA LEU A 86 -15.43 2.49 1.62
C LEU A 86 -15.17 3.63 2.61
N ALA A 87 -14.21 3.45 3.52
CA ALA A 87 -13.83 4.48 4.48
C ALA A 87 -13.20 5.72 3.81
N ALA A 88 -12.40 5.51 2.77
CA ALA A 88 -11.81 6.59 1.99
C ALA A 88 -12.87 7.42 1.26
N ASP A 89 -13.83 6.78 0.62
CA ASP A 89 -14.87 7.44 -0.15
C ASP A 89 -15.94 8.11 0.74
N SER A 90 -16.14 7.61 1.97
CA SER A 90 -17.19 8.11 2.88
C SER A 90 -16.76 9.28 3.77
N TRP A 91 -15.56 9.20 4.37
CA TRP A 91 -15.19 10.12 5.48
C TRP A 91 -13.78 10.69 5.37
N ILE A 92 -12.82 9.94 4.81
CA ILE A 92 -11.40 10.28 4.91
C ILE A 92 -10.95 11.12 3.70
N GLY A 93 -11.40 10.79 2.50
CA GLY A 93 -10.86 11.26 1.22
C GLY A 93 -9.67 10.41 0.77
N ARG A 94 -9.53 10.20 -0.54
CA ARG A 94 -8.55 9.24 -1.09
C ARG A 94 -7.10 9.63 -0.82
N HIS A 95 -6.74 10.90 -1.00
CA HIS A 95 -5.38 11.38 -0.70
C HIS A 95 -5.01 11.16 0.78
N ARG A 96 -5.93 11.46 1.70
CA ARG A 96 -5.71 11.30 3.14
C ARG A 96 -5.61 9.83 3.54
N ALA A 97 -6.38 8.94 2.91
CA ALA A 97 -6.28 7.50 3.15
C ALA A 97 -4.90 6.93 2.76
N VAL A 98 -4.32 7.39 1.64
CA VAL A 98 -2.95 6.98 1.24
C VAL A 98 -1.91 7.50 2.24
N VAL A 99 -2.03 8.74 2.70
CA VAL A 99 -1.13 9.28 3.74
C VAL A 99 -1.29 8.52 5.06
N ALA A 100 -2.51 8.19 5.46
CA ALA A 100 -2.78 7.39 6.66
C ALA A 100 -2.14 5.99 6.60
N SER A 101 -2.19 5.34 5.43
CA SER A 101 -1.42 4.11 5.17
C SER A 101 0.07 4.32 5.42
N GLY A 102 0.65 5.40 4.90
CA GLY A 102 2.06 5.72 5.12
C GLY A 102 2.42 5.91 6.60
N VAL A 103 1.54 6.58 7.35
CA VAL A 103 1.70 6.74 8.81
C VAL A 103 1.63 5.38 9.52
N LEU A 104 0.72 4.49 9.10
CA LEU A 104 0.68 3.12 9.63
C LEU A 104 2.00 2.37 9.38
N TYR A 105 2.60 2.51 8.20
CA TYR A 105 3.92 1.90 7.93
C TYR A 105 5.03 2.48 8.82
N LEU A 106 5.04 3.80 9.04
CA LEU A 106 5.97 4.44 9.98
C LEU A 106 5.76 3.95 11.43
N LEU A 107 4.50 3.75 11.84
CA LEU A 107 4.19 3.18 13.16
C LEU A 107 4.72 1.76 13.30
N VAL A 108 4.58 0.92 12.28
CA VAL A 108 5.15 -0.44 12.33
C VAL A 108 6.67 -0.38 12.40
N VAL A 109 7.33 0.46 11.60
CA VAL A 109 8.80 0.62 11.63
C VAL A 109 9.28 1.10 13.00
N THR A 110 8.63 2.10 13.60
CA THR A 110 9.00 2.59 14.93
C THR A 110 8.72 1.57 16.03
N MET A 111 7.62 0.82 15.95
CA MET A 111 7.33 -0.30 16.85
C MET A 111 8.38 -1.40 16.75
N VAL A 112 8.76 -1.79 15.54
CA VAL A 112 9.82 -2.78 15.28
C VAL A 112 11.15 -2.28 15.84
N ASN A 113 11.57 -1.06 15.53
CA ASN A 113 12.84 -0.50 16.00
C ASN A 113 12.91 -0.34 17.53
N LYS A 114 11.80 0.06 18.15
CA LYS A 114 11.71 0.24 19.61
C LYS A 114 11.66 -1.09 20.35
N LEU A 115 11.00 -2.10 19.80
CA LEU A 115 10.85 -3.41 20.46
C LEU A 115 12.05 -4.34 20.23
N PHE A 116 12.69 -4.28 19.06
CA PHE A 116 13.90 -5.07 18.77
C PHE A 116 15.20 -4.40 19.24
N GLY A 117 15.14 -3.25 19.91
CA GLY A 117 16.32 -2.60 20.51
C GLY A 117 17.33 -2.04 19.51
N VAL A 118 16.99 -1.97 18.22
CA VAL A 118 17.87 -1.42 17.17
C VAL A 118 17.93 0.12 17.26
N GLY A 119 17.06 0.73 18.08
CA GLY A 119 16.82 2.17 18.14
C GLY A 119 17.57 2.98 19.21
N GLN A 120 18.58 2.44 19.90
CA GLN A 120 19.49 3.27 20.74
C GLN A 120 20.86 3.57 20.11
N SER A 121 21.10 3.15 18.86
CA SER A 121 22.41 3.26 18.21
C SER A 121 22.40 4.01 16.87
N LEU A 122 21.32 4.73 16.51
CA LEU A 122 21.38 5.66 15.36
C LEU A 122 22.11 6.99 15.68
N GLY A 123 22.73 7.07 16.86
CA GLY A 123 23.84 7.96 17.16
C GLY A 123 25.10 7.16 17.43
N MET A 124 25.63 6.44 16.43
CA MET A 124 27.06 6.29 16.12
C MET A 124 27.23 5.21 15.04
N LEU A 125 27.78 5.61 13.91
CA LEU A 125 28.46 4.70 12.99
C LEU A 125 29.57 3.98 13.78
N THR A 126 29.44 2.66 13.99
CA THR A 126 30.49 1.62 13.90
C THR A 126 30.15 0.40 14.78
N VAL A 127 30.29 -0.78 14.15
CA VAL A 127 30.53 -2.10 14.74
C VAL A 127 29.52 -2.61 15.78
N SER A 128 28.64 -3.52 15.33
CA SER A 128 28.46 -4.83 15.98
C SER A 128 27.46 -5.65 15.18
N SER A 129 27.99 -6.42 14.23
CA SER A 129 27.63 -7.83 14.14
C SER A 129 27.51 -8.38 15.56
N MET A 130 26.31 -8.72 16.06
CA MET A 130 26.02 -9.67 17.16
C MET A 130 24.59 -9.46 17.69
N VAL A 131 23.55 -9.72 16.90
CA VAL A 131 22.30 -10.34 17.42
C VAL A 131 21.72 -11.19 16.30
N ALA A 132 22.50 -12.15 15.83
CA ALA A 132 21.91 -13.39 15.36
C ALA A 132 21.68 -14.23 16.62
N PRO A 133 20.48 -14.76 16.90
CA PRO A 133 20.45 -16.07 17.54
C PRO A 133 21.34 -16.97 16.66
N PRO A 134 22.21 -17.80 17.25
CA PRO A 134 23.01 -18.70 16.43
C PRO A 134 22.06 -19.39 15.46
N GLN A 135 22.47 -19.42 14.19
CA GLN A 135 21.86 -20.32 13.23
C GLN A 135 21.59 -21.63 13.97
N ALA A 136 20.37 -22.14 13.89
CA ALA A 136 20.09 -23.50 14.31
C ALA A 136 20.82 -24.44 13.34
N THR A 137 22.15 -24.40 13.37
CA THR A 137 22.98 -25.50 12.93
C THR A 137 22.67 -26.61 13.91
N MET A 138 21.98 -27.62 13.39
CA MET A 138 21.84 -28.90 14.02
C MET A 138 23.25 -29.45 14.31
N VAL A 139 23.76 -29.21 15.52
CA VAL A 139 24.94 -29.91 16.02
C VAL A 139 24.43 -31.25 16.52
N CYS A 140 24.41 -32.25 15.64
CA CYS A 140 24.29 -33.64 16.06
C CYS A 140 25.61 -34.00 16.73
N GLN A 141 25.66 -33.91 18.06
CA GLN A 141 26.74 -34.50 18.82
C GLN A 141 26.41 -35.98 18.96
N ASP A 142 27.27 -36.84 18.40
CA ASP A 142 27.10 -38.28 18.40
C ASP A 142 26.79 -38.82 19.80
N THR A 143 25.91 -39.82 19.82
CA THR A 143 25.39 -40.63 20.95
C THR A 143 24.10 -40.11 21.63
N ALA A 144 22.98 -40.73 21.23
CA ALA A 144 21.76 -40.95 22.03
C ALA A 144 21.02 -39.73 22.65
N ALA A 145 21.13 -38.53 22.09
CA ALA A 145 20.29 -37.40 22.47
C ALA A 145 19.08 -37.26 21.56
N VAL A 146 17.88 -37.29 22.15
CA VAL A 146 16.61 -36.91 21.52
C VAL A 146 16.80 -35.55 20.83
N CYS A 147 16.62 -35.49 19.51
CA CYS A 147 16.62 -34.22 18.77
C CYS A 147 15.47 -33.34 19.29
N SER A 148 15.76 -32.45 20.23
CA SER A 148 14.83 -31.39 20.61
C SER A 148 14.69 -30.42 19.44
N SER A 149 13.44 -30.22 18.99
CA SER A 149 13.06 -29.23 17.97
C SER A 149 13.68 -27.87 18.31
N PRO A 150 14.08 -27.05 17.31
CA PRO A 150 14.58 -25.69 17.59
C PRO A 150 13.60 -24.98 18.52
N ALA A 151 14.12 -24.42 19.61
CA ALA A 151 13.29 -23.81 20.64
C ALA A 151 12.38 -22.74 20.00
N ALA A 152 11.07 -22.97 20.08
CA ALA A 152 10.08 -22.05 19.54
C ALA A 152 10.30 -20.64 20.13
N ALA A 153 10.13 -19.62 19.30
CA ALA A 153 10.29 -18.25 19.76
C ALA A 153 9.30 -17.96 20.92
N PRO A 154 9.69 -17.12 21.90
CA PRO A 154 8.78 -16.71 22.96
C PRO A 154 7.46 -16.20 22.40
N ALA A 155 6.35 -16.54 23.05
CA ALA A 155 4.99 -16.18 22.59
C ALA A 155 4.85 -14.67 22.29
N GLY A 156 5.53 -13.81 23.08
CA GLY A 156 5.54 -12.36 22.84
C GLY A 156 6.16 -11.95 21.50
N ARG A 157 7.22 -12.64 21.02
CA ARG A 157 7.83 -12.36 19.70
C ARG A 157 6.89 -12.77 18.57
N VAL A 158 6.20 -13.90 18.72
CA VAL A 158 5.21 -14.38 17.73
C VAL A 158 4.01 -13.44 17.67
N ALA A 159 3.44 -13.06 18.82
CA ALA A 159 2.34 -12.11 18.89
C ALA A 159 2.69 -10.76 18.25
N PHE A 160 3.90 -10.25 18.55
CA PHE A 160 4.38 -9.01 17.93
C PHE A 160 4.50 -9.11 16.41
N CYS A 161 5.03 -10.23 15.89
CA CYS A 161 5.11 -10.46 14.45
C CYS A 161 3.73 -10.39 13.80
N TYR A 162 2.72 -11.04 14.38
CA TYR A 162 1.34 -10.97 13.85
C TYR A 162 0.74 -9.57 13.93
N VAL A 163 0.95 -8.83 15.03
CA VAL A 163 0.49 -7.42 15.12
C VAL A 163 1.09 -6.58 13.99
N ALA A 164 2.40 -6.70 13.74
CA ALA A 164 3.06 -5.99 12.64
C ALA A 164 2.51 -6.40 11.27
N LEU A 165 2.26 -7.70 11.04
CA LEU A 165 1.67 -8.22 9.81
C LEU A 165 0.25 -7.67 9.58
N TYR A 166 -0.62 -7.66 10.59
CA TYR A 166 -1.98 -7.15 10.45
C TYR A 166 -2.03 -5.63 10.29
N LEU A 167 -1.12 -4.88 10.90
CA LEU A 167 -0.96 -3.44 10.63
C LEU A 167 -0.48 -3.16 9.20
N LEU A 168 0.43 -4.00 8.68
CA LEU A 168 0.85 -3.95 7.29
C LEU A 168 -0.34 -4.21 6.34
N ALA A 169 -1.16 -5.23 6.62
CA ALA A 169 -2.37 -5.51 5.85
C ALA A 169 -3.38 -4.35 5.89
N LEU A 170 -3.53 -3.69 7.05
CA LEU A 170 -4.39 -2.52 7.20
C LEU A 170 -3.90 -1.34 6.35
N GLY A 171 -2.60 -1.02 6.40
CA GLY A 171 -2.03 0.03 5.54
C GLY A 171 -2.27 -0.24 4.05
N GLN A 172 -2.10 -1.49 3.62
CA GLN A 172 -2.38 -1.92 2.24
C GLN A 172 -3.84 -1.74 1.84
N GLY A 173 -4.75 -2.00 2.77
CA GLY A 173 -6.19 -1.81 2.58
C GLY A 173 -6.55 -0.38 2.21
N PHE A 174 -5.88 0.62 2.79
CA PHE A 174 -6.08 2.01 2.42
C PHE A 174 -5.30 2.41 1.17
N HIS A 175 -4.04 1.94 1.02
CA HIS A 175 -3.17 2.34 -0.07
C HIS A 175 -3.71 1.94 -1.45
N ARG A 176 -3.97 0.64 -1.66
CA ARG A 176 -4.29 0.08 -3.00
C ARG A 176 -5.48 0.75 -3.68
N PRO A 177 -6.70 0.70 -3.10
CA PRO A 177 -7.87 1.18 -3.80
C PRO A 177 -7.76 2.70 -4.04
N CYS A 178 -7.24 3.44 -3.07
CA CYS A 178 -7.14 4.89 -3.16
C CYS A 178 -6.14 5.35 -4.22
N VAL A 179 -4.94 4.75 -4.28
CA VAL A 179 -3.93 5.13 -5.30
C VAL A 179 -4.41 4.80 -6.70
N GLN A 180 -5.09 3.67 -6.90
CA GLN A 180 -5.65 3.30 -8.21
C GLN A 180 -6.76 4.26 -8.63
N ALA A 181 -7.70 4.57 -7.72
CA ALA A 181 -8.77 5.52 -7.98
C ALA A 181 -8.23 6.93 -8.24
N MET A 182 -7.26 7.39 -7.45
CA MET A 182 -6.59 8.68 -7.71
C MET A 182 -5.89 8.70 -9.06
N GLY A 183 -5.24 7.61 -9.45
CA GLY A 183 -4.57 7.48 -10.74
C GLY A 183 -5.52 7.58 -11.92
N ALA A 184 -6.69 6.95 -11.82
CA ALA A 184 -7.75 7.08 -12.82
C ALA A 184 -8.20 8.55 -12.99
N ASP A 185 -8.39 9.25 -11.88
CA ASP A 185 -8.87 10.65 -11.86
C ASP A 185 -7.88 11.66 -12.48
N GLN A 186 -6.61 11.27 -12.68
CA GLN A 186 -5.65 12.14 -13.33
C GLN A 186 -5.98 12.38 -14.81
N PHE A 187 -6.80 11.53 -15.43
CA PHE A 187 -7.16 11.59 -16.84
C PHE A 187 -8.65 11.94 -17.00
N SER A 188 -8.97 13.10 -17.56
CA SER A 188 -10.37 13.54 -17.77
C SER A 188 -10.97 12.91 -19.02
N GLU A 189 -12.23 12.51 -18.97
CA GLU A 189 -12.97 11.99 -20.12
C GLU A 189 -13.33 13.10 -21.13
N SER A 190 -13.41 14.34 -20.65
CA SER A 190 -13.69 15.53 -21.47
C SER A 190 -12.59 15.89 -22.47
N ASN A 191 -11.37 15.37 -22.27
CA ASN A 191 -10.22 15.70 -23.11
C ASN A 191 -10.04 14.63 -24.18
N PRO A 192 -9.84 14.99 -25.46
CA PRO A 192 -9.51 14.03 -26.51
C PRO A 192 -8.30 13.17 -26.09
N GLY A 193 -8.47 11.84 -26.10
CA GLY A 193 -7.41 10.89 -25.70
C GLY A 193 -7.25 10.63 -24.20
N GLY A 194 -8.06 11.26 -23.34
CA GLY A 194 -8.02 11.04 -21.89
C GLY A 194 -8.37 9.60 -21.49
N LEU A 195 -9.41 9.02 -22.10
CA LEU A 195 -9.80 7.61 -21.89
C LEU A 195 -8.71 6.63 -22.33
N ALA A 196 -8.08 6.88 -23.48
CA ALA A 196 -6.97 6.07 -23.96
C ALA A 196 -5.77 6.12 -22.99
N SER A 197 -5.43 7.32 -22.51
CA SER A 197 -4.36 7.50 -21.50
C SER A 197 -4.68 6.81 -20.18
N ARG A 198 -5.95 6.86 -19.73
CA ARG A 198 -6.43 6.14 -18.54
C ARG A 198 -6.28 4.62 -18.69
N SER A 199 -6.62 4.07 -19.86
CA SER A 199 -6.41 2.63 -20.16
C SER A 199 -4.92 2.27 -20.14
N SER A 200 -4.08 3.06 -20.82
CA SER A 200 -2.62 2.88 -20.79
C SER A 200 -2.06 2.95 -19.37
N PHE A 201 -2.58 3.83 -18.52
CA PHE A 201 -2.18 3.93 -17.12
C PHE A 201 -2.45 2.63 -16.35
N PHE A 202 -3.62 2.01 -16.52
CA PHE A 202 -3.89 0.72 -15.89
C PHE A 202 -3.01 -0.42 -16.43
N ASN A 203 -2.66 -0.39 -17.72
CA ASN A 203 -1.67 -1.33 -18.28
C ASN A 203 -0.29 -1.14 -17.60
N TRP A 204 0.14 0.11 -17.40
CA TRP A 204 1.37 0.42 -16.68
C TRP A 204 1.32 0.02 -15.20
N ILE A 205 0.18 0.16 -14.53
CA ILE A 205 0.00 -0.37 -13.16
C ILE A 205 0.25 -1.88 -13.15
N ASN A 206 -0.38 -2.63 -14.05
CA ASN A 206 -0.22 -4.09 -14.11
C ASN A 206 1.23 -4.49 -14.39
N PHE A 207 1.89 -3.79 -15.31
CA PHE A 207 3.32 -3.98 -15.56
C PHE A 207 4.16 -3.70 -14.31
N ALA A 208 3.95 -2.56 -13.65
CA ALA A 208 4.67 -2.19 -12.42
C ALA A 208 4.47 -3.20 -11.29
N VAL A 209 3.23 -3.69 -11.09
CA VAL A 209 2.93 -4.74 -10.11
C VAL A 209 3.68 -6.03 -10.42
N SER A 210 3.70 -6.44 -11.70
CA SER A 210 4.37 -7.67 -12.14
C SER A 210 5.89 -7.57 -11.96
N CYS A 211 6.50 -6.47 -12.38
CA CYS A 211 7.92 -6.20 -12.15
C CYS A 211 8.26 -6.16 -10.65
N GLY A 212 7.41 -5.52 -9.84
CA GLY A 212 7.60 -5.43 -8.40
C GLY A 212 7.54 -6.81 -7.72
N TYR A 213 6.64 -7.69 -8.17
CA TYR A 213 6.57 -9.08 -7.69
C TYR A 213 7.84 -9.87 -8.03
N VAL A 214 8.33 -9.78 -9.27
CA VAL A 214 9.57 -10.45 -9.69
C VAL A 214 10.77 -9.93 -8.89
N LEU A 215 10.94 -8.61 -8.78
CA LEU A 215 12.05 -8.01 -8.03
C LEU A 215 12.02 -8.42 -6.56
N SER A 216 10.83 -8.44 -5.97
CA SER A 216 10.64 -8.90 -4.61
C SER A 216 11.03 -10.37 -4.42
N THR A 217 10.45 -11.27 -5.21
CA THR A 217 10.64 -12.71 -5.03
C THR A 217 12.03 -13.19 -5.43
N ALA A 218 12.66 -12.57 -6.43
CA ALA A 218 14.02 -12.92 -6.83
C ALA A 218 15.08 -12.19 -5.99
N GLY A 219 14.88 -10.90 -5.71
CA GLY A 219 15.86 -10.05 -5.04
C GLY A 219 15.71 -10.07 -3.51
N ILE A 220 14.56 -9.64 -3.00
CA ILE A 220 14.36 -9.52 -1.55
C ILE A 220 14.38 -10.89 -0.87
N SER A 221 13.68 -11.90 -1.41
CA SER A 221 13.68 -13.24 -0.81
C SER A 221 15.09 -13.84 -0.78
N TYR A 222 15.90 -13.62 -1.83
CA TYR A 222 17.30 -14.03 -1.84
C TYR A 222 18.10 -13.39 -0.69
N VAL A 223 17.93 -12.08 -0.47
CA VAL A 223 18.59 -11.37 0.64
C VAL A 223 18.12 -11.91 2.00
N GLN A 224 16.83 -12.21 2.15
CA GLN A 224 16.29 -12.77 3.39
C GLN A 224 16.87 -14.16 3.69
N ASP A 225 16.95 -15.04 2.69
CA ASP A 225 17.38 -16.42 2.86
C ASP A 225 18.90 -16.59 2.97
N LYS A 226 19.67 -15.77 2.23
CA LYS A 226 21.12 -15.95 2.07
C LYS A 226 21.97 -14.92 2.80
N VAL A 227 21.44 -13.74 3.08
CA VAL A 227 22.20 -12.64 3.71
C VAL A 227 21.74 -12.42 5.15
N SER A 228 20.51 -11.94 5.34
CA SER A 228 19.94 -11.70 6.66
C SER A 228 18.45 -11.35 6.57
N TRP A 229 17.66 -11.97 7.44
CA TRP A 229 16.26 -11.60 7.66
C TRP A 229 16.09 -10.12 8.00
N GLY A 230 16.97 -9.58 8.85
CA GLY A 230 16.89 -8.17 9.27
C GLY A 230 17.10 -7.20 8.11
N ILE A 231 18.10 -7.46 7.26
CA ILE A 231 18.38 -6.62 6.07
C ILE A 231 17.24 -6.76 5.05
N GLY A 232 16.76 -7.99 4.81
CA GLY A 232 15.68 -8.25 3.87
C GLY A 232 14.37 -7.57 4.26
N PHE A 233 13.92 -7.74 5.50
CA PHE A 233 12.72 -7.02 5.98
C PHE A 233 12.94 -5.52 6.11
N GLY A 234 14.15 -5.08 6.47
CA GLY A 234 14.51 -3.66 6.46
C GLY A 234 14.35 -3.04 5.06
N ALA A 235 14.78 -3.75 4.01
CA ALA A 235 14.59 -3.35 2.62
C ALA A 235 13.10 -3.28 2.24
N CYS A 236 12.27 -4.24 2.68
CA CYS A 236 10.82 -4.18 2.46
C CYS A 236 10.21 -2.89 3.02
N TRP A 237 10.52 -2.56 4.27
CA TRP A 237 10.03 -1.35 4.93
C TRP A 237 10.55 -0.08 4.26
N ALA A 238 11.84 -0.05 3.91
CA ALA A 238 12.43 1.08 3.20
C ALA A 238 11.70 1.35 1.87
N MET A 239 11.37 0.31 1.10
CA MET A 239 10.62 0.47 -0.16
C MET A 239 9.20 1.01 0.05
N MET A 240 8.54 0.65 1.15
CA MET A 240 7.23 1.24 1.51
C MET A 240 7.35 2.71 1.92
N LEU A 241 8.43 3.10 2.61
CA LEU A 241 8.71 4.50 2.92
C LEU A 241 9.04 5.32 1.67
N VAL A 242 9.81 4.73 0.74
CA VAL A 242 10.06 5.33 -0.57
C VAL A 242 8.75 5.54 -1.33
N SER A 243 7.82 4.57 -1.30
CA SER A 243 6.50 4.73 -1.90
C SER A 243 5.75 5.94 -1.35
N LEU A 244 5.67 6.07 -0.01
CA LEU A 244 5.04 7.22 0.62
C LEU A 244 5.74 8.53 0.24
N PHE A 245 7.07 8.55 0.27
CA PHE A 245 7.85 9.73 -0.08
C PHE A 245 7.60 10.18 -1.52
N VAL A 246 7.64 9.25 -2.48
CA VAL A 246 7.35 9.53 -3.89
C VAL A 246 5.91 10.01 -4.08
N PHE A 247 4.95 9.41 -3.37
CA PHE A 247 3.56 9.87 -3.38
C PHE A 247 3.43 11.31 -2.88
N LEU A 248 4.08 11.65 -1.76
CA LEU A 248 4.04 13.00 -1.19
C LEU A 248 4.74 14.04 -2.07
N LEU A 249 5.84 13.68 -2.74
CA LEU A 249 6.46 14.56 -3.74
C LEU A 249 5.50 14.89 -4.89
N GLY A 250 4.63 13.95 -5.27
CA GLY A 250 3.62 14.14 -6.30
C GLY A 250 2.41 14.99 -5.90
N THR A 251 2.20 15.28 -4.60
CA THR A 251 0.97 15.93 -4.09
C THR A 251 0.60 17.23 -4.81
N GLY A 252 1.59 18.05 -5.17
CA GLY A 252 1.36 19.30 -5.92
C GLY A 252 0.87 19.09 -7.35
N THR A 253 1.19 17.94 -7.96
CA THR A 253 0.83 17.60 -9.35
C THR A 253 -0.54 16.95 -9.46
N TYR A 254 -1.02 16.29 -8.40
CA TYR A 254 -2.27 15.56 -8.42
C TYR A 254 -3.46 16.48 -8.66
N ARG A 255 -4.39 16.02 -9.51
CA ARG A 255 -5.69 16.66 -9.65
C ARG A 255 -6.47 16.52 -8.34
N PRO A 256 -7.07 17.60 -7.82
CA PRO A 256 -7.94 17.53 -6.66
C PRO A 256 -9.10 16.56 -6.89
N GLU A 257 -9.45 15.82 -5.85
CA GLU A 257 -10.65 15.00 -5.82
C GLU A 257 -11.89 15.90 -5.93
N GLN A 258 -12.78 15.59 -6.87
CA GLN A 258 -14.09 16.25 -6.93
C GLN A 258 -14.95 15.74 -5.78
N PRO A 259 -15.69 16.62 -5.07
CA PRO A 259 -16.65 16.17 -4.06
C PRO A 259 -17.71 15.30 -4.72
N ARG A 260 -17.67 13.98 -4.48
CA ARG A 260 -18.78 13.11 -4.86
C ARG A 260 -19.84 13.22 -3.78
N THR A 261 -20.78 14.15 -3.96
CA THR A 261 -21.95 14.20 -3.09
C THR A 261 -22.79 12.97 -3.37
N PHE A 262 -23.13 12.17 -2.35
CA PHE A 262 -23.97 10.97 -2.49
C PHE A 262 -25.32 11.23 -3.21
N ALA A 263 -25.77 12.48 -3.23
CA ALA A 263 -26.93 12.95 -3.98
C ALA A 263 -26.75 12.89 -5.51
N GLU A 264 -25.52 13.02 -6.02
CA GLU A 264 -25.21 13.04 -7.46
C GLU A 264 -25.25 11.62 -8.06
N THR A 265 -24.79 10.61 -7.31
CA THR A 265 -24.86 9.20 -7.73
C THR A 265 -26.32 8.76 -7.90
N ARG A 266 -27.18 9.13 -6.95
CA ARG A 266 -28.62 8.84 -7.02
C ARG A 266 -29.32 9.63 -8.15
N ARG A 267 -28.79 10.79 -8.54
CA ARG A 267 -29.33 11.62 -9.63
C ARG A 267 -28.88 11.14 -11.02
N GLY A 268 -27.65 10.63 -11.13
CA GLY A 268 -27.13 9.99 -12.34
C GLY A 268 -27.87 8.70 -12.67
N ASP A 269 -28.08 7.83 -11.67
CA ASP A 269 -28.86 6.60 -11.84
C ASP A 269 -30.32 6.91 -12.20
N ALA A 270 -30.92 7.94 -11.59
CA ALA A 270 -32.29 8.36 -11.91
C ALA A 270 -32.44 8.98 -13.32
N MET A 271 -31.41 9.64 -13.85
CA MET A 271 -31.42 10.22 -15.21
C MET A 271 -31.20 9.16 -16.29
N ASP A 272 -30.40 8.12 -16.03
CA ASP A 272 -30.21 7.01 -16.98
C ASP A 272 -31.48 6.12 -17.06
N ASP A 273 -32.19 5.98 -15.94
CA ASP A 273 -33.50 5.30 -15.90
C ASP A 273 -34.65 6.11 -16.56
N THR A 274 -34.51 7.43 -16.71
CA THR A 274 -35.50 8.25 -17.45
C THR A 274 -35.17 8.41 -18.94
N ALA A 275 -33.99 8.00 -19.36
CA ALA A 275 -33.53 8.08 -20.75
C ALA A 275 -33.75 6.77 -21.55
N ARG A 276 -34.34 5.74 -20.93
CA ARG A 276 -34.84 4.51 -21.57
C ARG A 276 -36.35 4.53 -21.67
#